data_AF-X1M2P8-F1
#
_entry.id   AF-X1M2P8-F1
#
_cell.length_a   1.000
_cell.length_b   1.000
_cell.length_c   1.000
_cell.angle_alpha   90.00
_cell.angle_beta   90.00
_cell.angle_gamma   90.00
#
_symmetry.space_group_name_H-M   'P 1'
#
loop_
_entity.id
_entity.type
_entity.pdbx_description
1 polymer ?
#
loop_
_entity_poly.entity_id
_entity_poly.type
_entity_poly.pdbx_seq_one_letter_code
_entity_poly.pdbx_strand_id
1 'polypeptide(L)'
;IKSYTFFSSYILTSTQPFGSWESLLRYIFDHLIPKIPLIIIDEFPYLCISNSALPSILQKIWDEKGKESNIFLILCGSCMSFMEKEILGSKSPLFGRRTG
;
A
#
# COMPACT_ATOMS: atom_id res chain seq x y z
N ILE A 1 15.38 -5.81 -9.32
CA ILE A 1 14.72 -6.90 -10.09
C ILE A 1 14.54 -8.20 -9.27
N LYS A 2 15.43 -8.53 -8.31
CA LYS A 2 15.28 -9.75 -7.47
C LYS A 2 14.12 -9.74 -6.45
N SER A 3 13.56 -8.59 -6.07
CA SER A 3 12.50 -8.53 -5.03
C SER A 3 11.10 -8.92 -5.52
N TYR A 4 10.78 -8.73 -6.80
CA TYR A 4 9.45 -9.03 -7.35
C TYR A 4 9.15 -10.54 -7.33
N THR A 5 10.16 -11.38 -7.54
CA THR A 5 10.02 -12.84 -7.52
C THR A 5 9.65 -13.37 -6.13
N PHE A 6 10.09 -12.70 -5.05
CA PHE A 6 9.78 -13.11 -3.69
C PHE A 6 8.34 -12.79 -3.28
N PHE A 7 7.82 -11.63 -3.72
CA PHE A 7 6.46 -11.20 -3.43
C PHE A 7 5.40 -12.08 -4.11
N SER A 8 5.66 -12.48 -5.37
CA SER A 8 4.77 -13.39 -6.10
C SER A 8 4.63 -14.75 -5.42
N SER A 9 5.71 -15.30 -4.86
CA SER A 9 5.67 -16.64 -4.23
C SER A 9 4.83 -16.71 -2.94
N TYR A 10 4.64 -15.61 -2.20
CA TYR A 10 3.91 -15.64 -0.92
C TYR A 10 2.40 -15.48 -1.10
N ILE A 11 1.96 -14.71 -2.10
CA ILE A 11 0.53 -14.50 -2.38
C ILE A 11 -0.06 -15.67 -3.19
N LEU A 12 0.73 -16.33 -4.04
CA LEU A 12 0.25 -17.45 -4.87
C LEU A 12 -0.10 -18.72 -4.06
N THR A 13 0.30 -18.81 -2.79
CA THR A 13 -0.04 -19.96 -1.93
C THR A 13 -1.44 -19.87 -1.32
N SER A 14 -2.05 -18.68 -1.28
CA SER A 14 -3.47 -18.54 -0.97
C SER A 14 -4.28 -18.83 -2.24
N THR A 15 -4.82 -20.04 -2.33
CA THR A 15 -5.65 -20.55 -3.44
C THR A 15 -7.00 -19.81 -3.60
N GLN A 16 -7.20 -18.67 -2.95
CA GLN A 16 -8.41 -17.87 -3.00
C GLN A 16 -8.07 -16.42 -3.36
N PRO A 17 -8.64 -15.86 -4.44
CA PRO A 17 -8.48 -14.45 -4.74
C PRO A 17 -9.05 -13.60 -3.59
N PHE A 18 -8.35 -12.54 -3.21
CA PHE A 18 -8.88 -11.60 -2.22
C PHE A 18 -10.13 -10.92 -2.79
N GLY A 19 -11.24 -10.96 -2.05
CA GLY A 19 -12.49 -10.32 -2.45
C GLY A 19 -12.48 -8.79 -2.32
N SER A 20 -11.47 -8.20 -1.68
CA SER A 20 -11.33 -6.74 -1.54
C SER A 20 -9.89 -6.31 -1.28
N TRP A 21 -9.58 -5.04 -1.57
CA TRP A 21 -8.31 -4.41 -1.20
C TRP A 21 -8.08 -4.38 0.31
N GLU A 22 -9.12 -4.21 1.12
CA GLU A 22 -9.00 -4.24 2.57
C GLU A 22 -8.54 -5.61 3.07
N SER A 23 -9.11 -6.69 2.53
CA SER A 23 -8.72 -8.07 2.88
C SER A 23 -7.26 -8.36 2.50
N LEU A 24 -6.84 -7.95 1.31
CA LEU A 24 -5.46 -8.10 0.85
C LEU A 24 -4.48 -7.34 1.75
N LEU A 25 -4.75 -6.06 2.00
CA LEU A 25 -3.86 -5.22 2.79
C LEU A 25 -3.80 -5.70 4.24
N ARG A 26 -4.92 -6.11 4.86
CA ARG A 26 -4.90 -6.71 6.21
C ARG A 26 -4.03 -7.95 6.26
N TYR A 27 -4.17 -8.85 5.27
CA TYR A 27 -3.34 -10.05 5.19
C TYR A 27 -1.83 -9.71 5.09
N ILE A 28 -1.47 -8.71 4.28
CA ILE A 28 -0.08 -8.25 4.17
C ILE A 28 0.45 -7.76 5.53
N PHE A 29 -0.29 -6.89 6.21
CA PHE A 29 0.12 -6.33 7.49
C PHE A 29 0.18 -7.37 8.61
N ASP A 30 -0.67 -8.38 8.59
CA ASP A 30 -0.72 -9.40 9.65
C ASP A 30 0.29 -10.53 9.46
N HIS A 31 0.62 -10.89 8.22
CA HIS A 31 1.38 -12.11 7.94
C HIS A 31 2.72 -11.90 7.23
N LEU A 32 2.83 -10.85 6.40
CA LEU A 32 4.05 -10.57 5.63
C LEU A 32 4.94 -9.56 6.33
N ILE A 33 4.36 -8.48 6.84
CA ILE A 33 5.10 -7.40 7.49
C ILE A 33 6.02 -7.87 8.63
N PRO A 34 5.61 -8.78 9.54
CA PRO A 34 6.50 -9.27 10.60
C PRO A 34 7.75 -9.99 10.07
N LYS A 35 7.72 -10.46 8.81
CA LYS A 35 8.83 -11.16 8.15
C LYS A 35 9.62 -10.25 7.22
N ILE A 36 8.92 -9.33 6.55
CA ILE A 36 9.44 -8.44 5.52
C ILE A 36 8.76 -7.08 5.72
N PRO A 37 9.38 -6.16 6.46
CA PRO A 37 8.78 -4.87 6.78
C PRO A 37 8.92 -3.87 5.62
N LEU A 38 8.63 -4.30 4.39
CA LEU A 38 8.75 -3.50 3.18
C LEU A 38 7.57 -3.79 2.24
N ILE A 39 6.82 -2.75 1.91
CA ILE A 39 5.77 -2.75 0.90
C ILE A 39 6.15 -1.77 -0.19
N ILE A 40 6.18 -2.23 -1.43
CA ILE A 40 6.38 -1.39 -2.61
C ILE A 40 5.13 -1.53 -3.48
N ILE A 41 4.45 -0.42 -3.74
CA ILE A 41 3.33 -0.36 -4.67
C ILE A 41 3.73 0.53 -5.83
N ASP A 42 3.99 -0.10 -6.98
CA ASP A 42 4.28 0.61 -8.22
C ASP A 42 2.98 0.97 -8.95
N GLU A 43 3.01 2.05 -9.71
CA GLU A 43 1.85 2.66 -10.37
C GLU A 43 0.63 2.86 -9.43
N PHE A 44 0.89 3.24 -8.18
CA PHE A 44 -0.14 3.53 -7.19
C PHE A 44 -1.21 4.53 -7.67
N PRO A 45 -0.87 5.63 -8.38
CA PRO A 45 -1.88 6.57 -8.89
C PRO A 45 -2.91 5.88 -9.79
N TYR A 46 -2.47 4.95 -10.63
CA TYR A 46 -3.35 4.19 -11.50
C TYR A 46 -4.28 3.26 -10.71
N LEU A 47 -3.77 2.64 -9.64
CA LEU A 47 -4.60 1.84 -8.73
C LEU A 47 -5.65 2.69 -8.03
N CYS A 48 -5.33 3.91 -7.63
CA CYS A 48 -6.28 4.85 -7.02
C CYS A 48 -7.35 5.33 -8.01
N ILE A 49 -7.00 5.50 -9.28
CA ILE A 49 -7.98 5.84 -10.33
C ILE A 49 -8.94 4.66 -10.55
N SER A 50 -8.43 3.44 -10.57
CA SER A 50 -9.23 2.21 -10.71
C SER A 50 -10.12 1.97 -9.49
N ASN A 51 -9.66 2.33 -8.29
CA ASN A 51 -10.42 2.22 -7.06
C ASN A 51 -10.17 3.44 -6.15
N SER A 52 -11.10 4.39 -6.16
CA SER A 52 -11.02 5.62 -5.37
C SER A 52 -11.08 5.41 -3.86
N ALA A 53 -11.51 4.23 -3.39
CA ALA A 53 -11.49 3.89 -1.96
C ALA A 53 -10.12 3.38 -1.48
N LEU A 54 -9.24 2.97 -2.40
CA LEU A 54 -7.93 2.39 -2.07
C LEU A 54 -7.06 3.29 -1.18
N PRO A 55 -6.91 4.61 -1.43
CA PRO A 55 -6.15 5.50 -0.54
C PRO A 55 -6.66 5.48 0.90
N SER A 56 -7.98 5.55 1.09
CA SER A 56 -8.62 5.57 2.40
C SER A 56 -8.47 4.24 3.12
N ILE A 57 -8.61 3.11 2.40
CA ILE A 57 -8.40 1.77 2.95
C ILE A 57 -6.94 1.60 3.41
N LEU A 58 -5.98 1.98 2.56
CA LEU A 58 -4.56 1.91 2.88
C LEU A 58 -4.23 2.79 4.09
N GLN A 59 -4.77 3.99 4.15
CA GLN A 59 -4.58 4.89 5.28
C GLN A 59 -5.10 4.28 6.58
N LYS A 60 -6.34 3.78 6.58
CA LYS A 60 -6.98 3.14 7.74
C LYS A 60 -6.11 2.01 8.28
N ILE A 61 -5.65 1.11 7.40
CA ILE A 61 -4.82 -0.04 7.81
C ILE A 61 -3.45 0.42 8.31
N TRP A 62 -2.85 1.43 7.68
CA TRP A 62 -1.60 2.01 8.16
C TRP A 62 -1.76 2.66 9.54
N ASP A 63 -2.85 3.38 9.78
CA ASP A 63 -3.14 3.96 11.10
C ASP A 63 -3.32 2.88 12.17
N GLU A 64 -4.02 1.79 11.83
CA GLU A 64 -4.28 0.66 12.73
C GLU A 64 -3.04 -0.19 13.02
N LYS A 65 -2.19 -0.45 12.01
CA LYS A 65 -1.16 -1.50 12.07
C LYS A 65 0.25 -1.03 11.73
N GLY A 66 0.37 0.03 10.93
CA GLY A 66 1.64 0.51 10.38
C GLY A 66 2.36 1.57 11.20
N LYS A 67 1.62 2.35 12.02
CA LYS A 67 2.19 3.47 12.79
C LYS A 67 3.20 3.07 13.85
N GLU A 68 3.00 1.92 14.50
CA GLU A 68 3.86 1.44 15.60
C GLU A 68 4.88 0.40 15.15
N SER A 69 4.87 0.04 13.87
CA SER A 69 5.71 -1.00 13.30
C SER A 69 6.77 -0.38 12.39
N ASN A 70 7.98 -0.97 12.38
CA ASN A 70 9.12 -0.49 11.57
C ASN A 70 8.95 -0.83 10.07
N ILE A 71 7.82 -0.48 9.47
CA ILE A 71 7.46 -0.78 8.08
C ILE A 71 7.92 0.34 7.16
N PHE A 72 8.54 -0.02 6.05
CA PHE A 72 8.77 0.86 4.93
C PHE A 72 7.66 0.69 3.89
N LEU A 73 6.90 1.75 3.63
CA LEU A 73 5.93 1.81 2.53
C LEU A 73 6.43 2.77 1.46
N ILE A 74 6.66 2.23 0.26
CA ILE A 74 7.10 2.99 -0.91
C ILE A 74 5.95 2.97 -1.92
N LEU A 75 5.47 4.17 -2.27
CA LEU A 75 4.46 4.37 -3.30
C LEU A 75 5.14 5.01 -4.52
N CYS A 76 5.11 4.32 -5.65
CA CYS A 76 5.71 4.76 -6.91
C CYS A 76 4.63 4.93 -7.98
N GLY A 77 4.93 5.72 -9.01
CA GLY A 77 4.06 5.89 -10.17
C GLY A 77 4.46 7.10 -11.01
N SER A 78 4.17 7.02 -12.31
CA SER A 78 4.56 8.05 -13.29
C SER A 78 3.65 9.28 -13.29
N CYS A 79 2.42 9.16 -12.77
CA CYS A 79 1.44 10.25 -12.69
C CYS A 79 1.57 11.12 -11.42
N MET A 80 2.71 11.80 -11.23
CA MET A 80 2.93 12.72 -10.09
C MET A 80 1.86 13.81 -9.95
N SER A 81 1.31 14.30 -11.07
CA SER A 81 0.28 15.36 -11.08
C SER A 81 -1.07 14.93 -10.48
N PHE A 82 -1.37 13.62 -10.44
CA PHE A 82 -2.54 13.06 -9.73
C PHE A 82 -2.22 12.84 -8.24
N MET A 83 -1.00 12.41 -7.90
CA MET A 83 -0.56 12.28 -6.50
C MET A 83 -0.58 13.62 -5.77
N GLU A 84 -0.09 14.70 -6.38
CA GLU A 84 -0.05 16.03 -5.74
C GLU A 84 -1.44 16.62 -5.45
N LYS A 85 -2.44 16.40 -6.33
CA LYS A 85 -3.77 17.00 -6.18
C LYS A 85 -4.72 16.21 -5.30
N GLU A 86 -4.76 14.88 -5.43
CA GLU A 86 -5.83 14.05 -4.82
C GLU A 86 -5.33 13.17 -3.65
N ILE A 87 -4.03 12.86 -3.60
CA ILE A 87 -3.45 11.94 -2.60
C ILE A 87 -2.56 12.68 -1.59
N LEU A 88 -2.01 13.84 -1.97
CA LEU A 88 -1.10 14.69 -1.19
C LEU A 88 -1.58 16.15 -1.09
N GLY A 89 -2.83 16.47 -1.42
CA GLY A 89 -3.44 17.77 -1.07
C GLY A 89 -3.64 17.88 0.46
N SER A 90 -3.77 19.08 1.01
CA SER A 90 -3.79 19.35 2.47
C SER A 90 -4.93 18.67 3.28
N LYS A 91 -5.88 18.01 2.61
CA LYS A 91 -6.95 17.18 3.21
C LYS A 91 -6.77 15.67 2.99
N SER A 92 -5.65 15.27 2.40
CA SER A 92 -5.48 13.91 1.88
C SER A 92 -4.92 12.98 2.95
N PRO A 93 -5.39 11.74 2.97
CA PRO A 93 -5.12 10.81 4.05
C PRO A 93 -3.63 10.51 4.33
N LEU A 94 -2.74 10.70 3.34
CA LEU A 94 -1.31 10.41 3.45
C LEU A 94 -0.43 11.67 3.60
N PHE A 95 -1.02 12.87 3.56
CA PHE A 95 -0.30 14.16 3.49
C PHE A 95 0.66 14.40 4.66
N GLY A 96 0.29 13.97 5.88
CA GLY A 96 1.07 14.22 7.10
C GLY A 96 2.20 13.23 7.38
N ARG A 97 2.45 12.23 6.50
CA ARG A 97 3.44 11.16 6.74
C ARG A 97 4.71 11.29 5.90
N ARG A 98 4.95 12.47 5.34
CA ARG A 98 6.14 12.78 4.55
C ARG A 98 7.30 13.09 5.48
N THR A 99 8.09 12.09 5.84
CA THR A 99 9.43 12.33 6.40
C THR A 99 10.38 12.59 5.23
N GLY A 100 11.07 13.73 5.29
CA GLY A 100 12.26 13.98 4.47
C GLY A 100 13.49 13.27 5.02
#